data_AF-X1Q6G6-F1
#
_entry.id   AF-X1Q6G6-F1
#
_cell.length_a   1.000
_cell.length_b   1.000
_cell.length_c   1.000
_cell.angle_alpha   90.00
_cell.angle_beta   90.00
_cell.angle_gamma   90.00
#
_symmetry.space_group_name_H-M   'P 1'
#
loop_
_entity.id
_entity.type
_entity.pdbx_description
1 polymer ?
#
loop_
_entity_poly.entity_id
_entity_poly.type
_entity_poly.pdbx_seq_one_letter_code
_entity_poly.pdbx_strand_id
1 'polypeptide(L)'
;KSATGSLRDAENLLEQLTIYYGSEIEPHQVQSILGITGDWRARELVKHIINNDISTGMTTINNVNSDGLDLKQFNREVVEYLRGLLLIKTGSVEAVDLTAEDIAELKDLAAKASLPQILKAVKLFGQLELGFDSYSTLPLELALVDCALPAEEERESHAPQYESRPPVEAATPPA
;
A
#
# COMPACT_ATOMS: atom_id res chain seq x y z
N LYS A 1 39.51 -22.35 -13.56
CA LYS A 1 39.82 -20.90 -13.49
C LYS A 1 38.48 -20.15 -13.42
N SER A 2 37.83 -20.09 -12.25
CA SER A 2 36.51 -19.44 -12.09
C SER A 2 36.30 -18.77 -10.72
N ALA A 3 37.30 -18.83 -9.81
CA ALA A 3 37.14 -18.37 -8.44
C ALA A 3 37.44 -16.86 -8.23
N THR A 4 38.18 -16.23 -9.15
CA THR A 4 38.59 -14.81 -9.02
C THR A 4 37.49 -13.82 -9.43
N GLY A 5 36.48 -14.26 -10.19
CA GLY A 5 35.31 -13.43 -10.51
C GLY A 5 34.38 -13.32 -9.30
N SER A 6 33.99 -14.47 -8.73
CA SER A 6 33.08 -14.53 -7.59
C SER A 6 33.57 -13.80 -6.34
N LEU A 7 34.88 -13.76 -6.06
CA LEU A 7 35.42 -13.00 -4.93
C LEU A 7 35.41 -11.49 -5.17
N ARG A 8 35.69 -11.06 -6.41
CA ARG A 8 35.62 -9.65 -6.79
C ARG A 8 34.18 -9.13 -6.82
N ASP A 9 33.25 -9.97 -7.25
CA ASP A 9 31.83 -9.62 -7.23
C ASP A 9 31.34 -9.47 -5.78
N ALA A 10 31.77 -10.34 -4.87
CA ALA A 10 31.46 -10.22 -3.44
C ALA A 10 32.10 -8.97 -2.80
N GLU A 11 33.34 -8.63 -3.18
CA GLU A 11 34.04 -7.42 -2.74
C GLU A 11 33.32 -6.15 -3.23
N ASN A 12 32.95 -6.11 -4.52
CA ASN A 12 32.22 -4.99 -5.12
C ASN A 12 30.83 -4.82 -4.48
N LEU A 13 30.15 -5.93 -4.16
CA LEU A 13 28.86 -5.91 -3.46
C LEU A 13 28.99 -5.39 -2.02
N LEU A 14 30.06 -5.78 -1.30
CA LEU A 14 30.34 -5.28 0.04
C LEU A 14 30.71 -3.80 0.04
N GLU A 15 31.48 -3.35 -0.94
CA GLU A 15 31.75 -1.92 -1.15
C GLU A 15 30.45 -1.15 -1.40
N GLN A 16 29.56 -1.69 -2.24
CA GLN A 16 28.27 -1.07 -2.52
C GLN A 16 27.38 -0.98 -1.27
N LEU A 17 27.34 -2.03 -0.44
CA LEU A 17 26.63 -2.02 0.84
C LEU A 17 27.20 -0.97 1.80
N THR A 18 28.53 -0.88 1.88
CA THR A 18 29.21 0.07 2.77
C THR A 18 28.99 1.51 2.33
N ILE A 19 28.93 1.77 1.02
CA ILE A 19 28.64 3.10 0.46
C ILE A 19 27.18 3.51 0.73
N TYR A 20 26.23 2.60 0.58
CA TYR A 20 24.79 2.90 0.73
C TYR A 20 24.32 2.96 2.19
N TYR A 21 24.83 2.08 3.06
CA TYR A 21 24.30 1.88 4.41
C TYR A 21 25.32 2.15 5.53
N GLY A 22 26.58 2.44 5.18
CA GLY A 22 27.65 2.68 6.15
C GLY A 22 28.20 1.38 6.75
N SER A 23 28.80 1.49 7.94
CA SER A 23 29.53 0.38 8.59
C SER A 23 28.64 -0.63 9.33
N GLU A 24 27.38 -0.30 9.59
CA GLU A 24 26.40 -1.21 10.20
C GLU A 24 25.47 -1.73 9.11
N ILE A 25 25.81 -2.90 8.58
CA ILE A 25 25.03 -3.56 7.53
C ILE A 25 24.08 -4.56 8.16
N GLU A 26 22.79 -4.31 8.01
CA GLU A 26 21.72 -5.20 8.46
C GLU A 26 21.32 -6.22 7.37
N PRO A 27 20.83 -7.42 7.72
CA PRO A 27 20.51 -8.47 6.75
C PRO A 27 19.56 -8.03 5.62
N HIS A 28 18.59 -7.16 5.93
CA HIS A 28 17.63 -6.65 4.95
C HIS A 28 18.29 -5.78 3.87
N GLN A 29 19.36 -5.05 4.22
CA GLN A 29 20.11 -4.20 3.29
C GLN A 29 20.90 -5.03 2.27
N VAL A 30 21.47 -6.15 2.73
CA VAL A 30 22.13 -7.13 1.87
C VAL A 30 21.14 -7.75 0.89
N GLN A 31 19.95 -8.11 1.36
CA GLN A 31 18.91 -8.69 0.53
C GLN A 31 18.37 -7.70 -0.51
N SER A 32 18.25 -6.41 -0.16
CA SER A 32 17.85 -5.35 -1.11
C SER A 32 18.86 -5.17 -2.25
N ILE A 33 20.17 -5.18 -1.98
CA ILE A 33 21.20 -5.07 -3.04
C ILE A 33 21.25 -6.33 -3.92
N LEU A 34 20.99 -7.50 -3.32
CA LEU A 34 20.90 -8.75 -4.06
C LEU A 34 19.56 -8.93 -4.81
N GLY A 35 18.60 -8.02 -4.62
CA GLY A 35 17.25 -8.12 -5.18
C GLY A 35 16.48 -9.34 -4.68
N ILE A 36 16.85 -9.89 -3.52
CA ILE A 36 16.29 -11.14 -2.96
C ILE A 36 14.97 -10.89 -2.24
N THR A 37 14.77 -9.69 -1.71
CA THR A 37 13.50 -9.21 -1.17
C THR A 37 13.34 -7.76 -1.60
N GLY A 38 12.12 -7.40 -2.02
CA GLY A 38 11.74 -6.02 -2.30
C GLY A 38 12.04 -5.09 -1.11
N ASP A 39 11.85 -3.80 -1.29
CA ASP A 39 12.12 -2.82 -0.25
C ASP A 39 11.27 -3.11 1.00
N TRP A 40 11.91 -3.23 2.16
CA TRP A 40 11.25 -3.54 3.44
C TRP A 40 10.14 -2.54 3.79
N ARG A 41 10.21 -1.31 3.26
CA ARG A 41 9.20 -0.26 3.44
C ARG A 41 7.88 -0.60 2.76
N ALA A 42 7.87 -1.48 1.75
CA ALA A 42 6.63 -1.94 1.14
C ALA A 42 5.82 -2.77 2.15
N ARG A 43 6.50 -3.68 2.85
CA ARG A 43 5.92 -4.46 3.96
C ARG A 43 5.46 -3.56 5.10
N GLU A 44 6.28 -2.56 5.45
CA GLU A 44 5.94 -1.61 6.52
C GLU A 44 4.72 -0.74 6.16
N LEU A 45 4.63 -0.29 4.91
CA LEU A 45 3.46 0.45 4.43
C LEU A 45 2.19 -0.41 4.52
N VAL A 46 2.25 -1.71 4.19
CA VAL A 46 1.10 -2.62 4.38
C VAL A 46 0.69 -2.70 5.86
N LYS A 47 1.63 -2.73 6.80
CA LYS A 47 1.30 -2.66 8.23
C LYS A 47 0.59 -1.36 8.59
N HIS A 48 1.08 -0.21 8.11
CA HIS A 48 0.45 1.08 8.34
C HIS A 48 -0.96 1.17 7.76
N ILE A 49 -1.17 0.66 6.54
CA ILE A 49 -2.48 0.57 5.90
C ILE A 49 -3.47 -0.23 6.76
N ILE A 50 -3.06 -1.40 7.26
CA ILE A 50 -3.94 -2.25 8.06
C ILE A 50 -4.18 -1.68 9.46
N ASN A 51 -3.20 -0.99 10.04
CA ASN A 51 -3.34 -0.34 11.34
C ASN A 51 -4.03 1.05 11.25
N ASN A 52 -4.39 1.51 10.04
CA ASN A 52 -4.91 2.86 9.77
C ASN A 52 -3.97 3.98 10.27
N ASP A 53 -2.66 3.75 10.26
CA ASP A 53 -1.65 4.72 10.66
C ASP A 53 -1.24 5.59 9.47
N ILE A 54 -2.08 6.58 9.16
CA ILE A 54 -1.87 7.49 8.04
C ILE A 54 -0.56 8.27 8.19
N SER A 55 -0.24 8.72 9.42
CA SER A 55 0.94 9.57 9.66
C SER A 55 2.22 8.84 9.30
N THR A 56 2.42 7.63 9.82
CA THR A 56 3.65 6.86 9.57
C THR A 56 3.68 6.33 8.13
N GLY A 57 2.52 5.98 7.55
CA GLY A 57 2.42 5.64 6.13
C GLY A 57 2.84 6.79 5.20
N MET A 58 2.43 8.02 5.52
CA MET A 58 2.81 9.23 4.77
C MET A 58 4.33 9.47 4.83
N THR A 59 4.93 9.31 6.01
CA THR A 59 6.39 9.39 6.18
C THR A 59 7.10 8.32 5.36
N THR A 60 6.58 7.10 5.34
CA THR A 60 7.15 5.99 4.56
C THR A 60 7.18 6.30 3.07
N ILE A 61 6.06 6.76 2.50
CA ILE A 61 5.97 7.14 1.08
C ILE A 61 6.95 8.28 0.75
N ASN A 62 7.03 9.30 1.61
CA ASN A 62 7.95 10.43 1.41
C ASN A 62 9.43 10.01 1.47
N ASN A 63 9.78 9.08 2.37
CA ASN A 63 11.14 8.57 2.47
C ASN A 63 11.53 7.76 1.22
N VAL A 64 10.63 6.89 0.73
CA VAL A 64 10.85 6.13 -0.52
C VAL A 64 11.12 7.08 -1.69
N ASN A 65 10.31 8.14 -1.83
CA ASN A 65 10.50 9.14 -2.88
C ASN A 65 11.79 9.94 -2.71
N SER A 66 12.11 10.34 -1.47
CA SER A 66 13.31 11.13 -1.14
C SER A 66 14.61 10.35 -1.37
N ASP A 67 14.57 9.05 -1.16
CA ASP A 67 15.69 8.13 -1.45
C ASP A 67 15.79 7.79 -2.96
N GLY A 68 14.90 8.34 -3.80
CA GLY A 68 14.94 8.20 -5.25
C GLY A 68 14.50 6.84 -5.77
N LEU A 69 13.74 6.07 -4.99
CA LEU A 69 13.21 4.78 -5.43
C LEU A 69 12.11 4.98 -6.48
N ASP A 70 12.00 4.02 -7.41
CA ASP A 70 10.90 4.01 -8.36
C ASP A 70 9.58 3.67 -7.65
N LEU A 71 8.73 4.69 -7.51
CA LEU A 71 7.43 4.57 -6.89
C LEU A 71 6.50 3.54 -7.59
N LYS A 72 6.70 3.26 -8.89
CA LYS A 72 5.97 2.18 -9.58
C LYS A 72 6.37 0.82 -9.06
N GLN A 73 7.68 0.60 -8.96
CA GLN A 73 8.23 -0.66 -8.46
C GLN A 73 7.83 -0.86 -6.99
N PHE A 74 7.95 0.19 -6.19
CA PHE A 74 7.49 0.19 -4.81
C PHE A 74 5.99 -0.15 -4.68
N ASN A 75 5.12 0.45 -5.51
CA ASN A 75 3.69 0.12 -5.50
C ASN A 75 3.42 -1.35 -5.86
N ARG A 76 4.13 -1.91 -6.84
CA ARG A 76 4.01 -3.33 -7.21
C ARG A 76 4.32 -4.24 -6.02
N GLU A 77 5.38 -3.92 -5.27
CA GLU A 77 5.74 -4.66 -4.06
C GLU A 77 4.68 -4.55 -2.97
N VAL A 78 4.13 -3.35 -2.75
CA VAL A 78 2.99 -3.13 -1.83
C VAL A 78 1.79 -3.99 -2.23
N VAL A 79 1.46 -4.03 -3.53
CA VAL A 79 0.37 -4.85 -4.06
C VAL A 79 0.62 -6.35 -3.85
N GLU A 80 1.85 -6.83 -4.04
CA GLU A 80 2.20 -8.23 -3.77
C GLU A 80 2.06 -8.59 -2.27
N TYR A 81 2.48 -7.71 -1.36
CA TYR A 81 2.25 -7.93 0.08
C TYR A 81 0.76 -7.91 0.44
N LEU A 82 -0.03 -7.00 -0.13
CA LEU A 82 -1.48 -6.95 0.06
C LEU A 82 -2.18 -8.20 -0.50
N ARG A 83 -1.72 -8.72 -1.64
CA ARG A 83 -2.17 -9.99 -2.23
C ARG A 83 -1.81 -11.16 -1.33
N GLY A 84 -0.59 -11.22 -0.81
CA GLY A 84 -0.16 -12.21 0.17
C GLY A 84 -1.07 -12.20 1.41
N LEU A 85 -1.37 -11.01 1.94
CA LEU A 85 -2.30 -10.83 3.05
C LEU A 85 -3.71 -11.35 2.74
N LEU A 86 -4.22 -11.08 1.54
CA LEU A 86 -5.53 -11.58 1.07
C LEU A 86 -5.56 -13.11 0.99
N LEU A 87 -4.51 -13.73 0.44
CA LEU A 87 -4.38 -15.19 0.34
C LEU A 87 -4.33 -15.82 1.73
N ILE A 88 -3.58 -15.23 2.67
CA ILE A 88 -3.52 -15.70 4.06
C ILE A 88 -4.89 -15.57 4.72
N LYS A 89 -5.56 -14.43 4.59
CA LYS A 89 -6.90 -14.19 5.18
C LYS A 89 -7.95 -15.16 4.67
N THR A 90 -7.83 -15.62 3.42
CA THR A 90 -8.76 -16.55 2.76
C THR A 90 -8.36 -18.02 2.91
N GLY A 91 -7.26 -18.32 3.62
CA GLY A 91 -6.81 -19.69 3.89
C GLY A 91 -5.95 -20.32 2.79
N SER A 92 -5.50 -19.55 1.80
CA SER A 92 -4.67 -20.01 0.66
C SER A 92 -3.18 -19.69 0.86
N VAL A 93 -2.65 -19.93 2.06
CA VAL A 93 -1.26 -19.59 2.43
C VAL A 93 -0.22 -20.27 1.51
N GLU A 94 -0.54 -21.46 1.01
CA GLU A 94 0.33 -22.24 0.11
C GLU A 94 0.60 -21.56 -1.24
N ALA A 95 -0.23 -20.59 -1.62
CA ALA A 95 -0.09 -19.82 -2.86
C ALA A 95 0.69 -18.50 -2.67
N VAL A 96 1.20 -18.23 -1.45
CA VAL A 96 1.96 -17.03 -1.13
C VAL A 96 3.44 -17.26 -1.47
N ASP A 97 3.95 -16.45 -2.39
CA ASP A 97 5.34 -16.47 -2.82
C ASP A 97 6.17 -15.41 -2.06
N LEU A 98 6.28 -15.60 -0.75
CA LEU A 98 7.05 -14.74 0.16
C LEU A 98 7.90 -15.59 1.10
N THR A 99 8.85 -14.96 1.79
CA THR A 99 9.69 -15.65 2.77
C THR A 99 8.84 -16.19 3.94
N ALA A 100 9.33 -17.23 4.63
CA ALA A 100 8.65 -17.77 5.80
C ALA A 100 8.50 -16.74 6.93
N GLU A 101 9.45 -15.81 7.04
CA GLU A 101 9.44 -14.69 7.99
C GLU A 101 8.32 -13.70 7.64
N ASP A 102 8.23 -13.28 6.38
CA ASP A 102 7.16 -12.38 5.92
C ASP A 102 5.78 -13.01 6.05
N ILE A 103 5.66 -14.31 5.76
CA ILE A 103 4.40 -15.06 5.96
C ILE A 103 4.00 -15.05 7.44
N ALA A 104 4.94 -15.17 8.37
CA ALA A 104 4.65 -15.14 9.80
C ALA A 104 4.11 -13.76 10.23
N GLU A 105 4.77 -12.67 9.81
CA GLU A 105 4.30 -11.30 10.10
C GLU A 105 2.93 -11.02 9.47
N LEU A 106 2.72 -11.45 8.22
CA LEU A 106 1.44 -11.26 7.53
C LEU A 106 0.31 -12.07 8.16
N LYS A 107 0.57 -13.22 8.78
CA LYS A 107 -0.44 -13.99 9.53
C LYS A 107 -0.96 -13.19 10.73
N ASP A 108 -0.07 -12.56 11.49
CA ASP A 108 -0.46 -11.72 12.62
C ASP A 108 -1.26 -10.50 12.16
N LEU A 109 -0.88 -9.92 11.03
CA LEU A 109 -1.59 -8.80 10.43
C LEU A 109 -2.98 -9.22 9.91
N ALA A 110 -3.07 -10.37 9.24
CA ALA A 110 -4.32 -10.92 8.71
C ALA A 110 -5.31 -11.26 9.84
N ALA A 111 -4.82 -11.67 11.01
CA ALA A 111 -5.66 -11.94 12.17
C ALA A 111 -6.37 -10.68 12.67
N LYS A 112 -5.73 -9.51 12.59
CA LYS A 112 -6.25 -8.21 13.05
C LYS A 112 -7.08 -7.47 12.01
N ALA A 113 -6.77 -7.67 10.73
CA ALA A 113 -7.46 -7.02 9.62
C ALA A 113 -8.83 -7.65 9.32
N SER A 114 -9.79 -6.84 8.85
CA SER A 114 -11.02 -7.39 8.25
C SER A 114 -10.81 -7.71 6.77
N LEU A 115 -11.53 -8.71 6.24
CA LEU A 115 -11.46 -9.02 4.80
C LEU A 115 -11.87 -7.84 3.90
N PRO A 116 -12.94 -7.06 4.23
CA PRO A 116 -13.29 -5.86 3.46
C PRO A 116 -12.18 -4.81 3.44
N GLN A 117 -11.46 -4.62 4.55
CA GLN A 117 -10.33 -3.68 4.64
C GLN A 117 -9.17 -4.10 3.72
N ILE A 118 -8.79 -5.38 3.76
CA ILE A 118 -7.73 -5.92 2.87
C ILE A 118 -8.14 -5.74 1.41
N LEU A 119 -9.38 -6.09 1.07
CA LEU A 119 -9.91 -5.97 -0.29
C LEU A 119 -9.93 -4.51 -0.77
N LYS A 120 -10.29 -3.57 0.10
CA LYS A 120 -10.24 -2.12 -0.20
C LYS A 120 -8.82 -1.69 -0.54
N ALA A 121 -7.84 -2.06 0.29
CA ALA A 121 -6.44 -1.72 0.06
C ALA A 121 -5.91 -2.32 -1.26
N VAL A 122 -6.16 -3.61 -1.51
CA VAL A 122 -5.76 -4.27 -2.77
C VAL A 122 -6.32 -3.53 -3.99
N LYS A 123 -7.58 -3.10 -3.94
CA LYS A 123 -8.20 -2.36 -5.05
C LYS A 123 -7.58 -0.98 -5.25
N LEU A 124 -7.42 -0.20 -4.17
CA LEU A 124 -6.90 1.17 -4.27
C LEU A 124 -5.46 1.19 -4.80
N PHE A 125 -4.58 0.35 -4.24
CA PHE A 125 -3.18 0.28 -4.69
C PHE A 125 -3.02 -0.44 -6.04
N GLY A 126 -3.86 -1.43 -6.35
CA GLY A 126 -3.85 -2.13 -7.64
C GLY A 126 -4.31 -1.25 -8.80
N GLN A 127 -5.20 -0.28 -8.58
CA GLN A 127 -5.62 0.67 -9.61
C GLN A 127 -4.48 1.62 -10.04
N LEU A 128 -3.52 1.89 -9.14
CA LEU A 128 -2.38 2.75 -9.44
C LEU A 128 -1.47 2.14 -10.52
N GLU A 129 -1.40 0.81 -10.64
CA GLU A 129 -0.55 0.16 -11.65
C GLU A 129 -0.89 0.54 -13.10
N LEU A 130 -2.13 0.96 -13.37
CA LEU A 130 -2.67 1.16 -14.72
C LEU A 130 -2.47 2.59 -15.26
N GLY A 131 -2.08 3.57 -14.44
CA GLY A 131 -2.05 4.99 -14.86
C GLY A 131 -1.12 5.90 -14.08
N PHE A 132 -0.22 5.34 -13.29
CA PHE A 132 0.68 6.09 -12.43
C PHE A 132 1.89 6.65 -13.20
N ASP A 133 2.27 7.90 -12.89
CA ASP A 133 3.55 8.51 -13.29
C ASP A 133 4.46 8.52 -12.06
N SER A 134 5.70 7.99 -12.17
CA SER A 134 6.61 7.78 -11.02
C SER A 134 7.09 9.06 -10.33
N TYR A 135 6.69 10.24 -10.80
CA TYR A 135 7.19 11.55 -10.35
C TYR A 135 6.34 12.19 -9.24
N SER A 136 5.22 11.57 -8.84
CA SER A 136 4.34 12.10 -7.81
C SER A 136 4.02 11.04 -6.76
N THR A 137 4.20 11.39 -5.49
CA THR A 137 3.77 10.58 -4.35
C THR A 137 2.26 10.62 -4.15
N LEU A 138 1.59 11.67 -4.64
CA LEU A 138 0.18 11.96 -4.39
C LEU A 138 -0.76 10.76 -4.61
N PRO A 139 -0.65 9.95 -5.67
CA PRO A 139 -1.55 8.82 -5.85
C PRO A 139 -1.44 7.75 -4.74
N LEU A 140 -0.22 7.50 -4.24
CA LEU A 140 0.00 6.59 -3.11
C LEU A 140 -0.55 7.19 -1.81
N GLU A 141 -0.37 8.49 -1.60
CA GLU A 141 -0.87 9.22 -0.44
C GLU A 141 -2.40 9.19 -0.39
N LEU A 142 -3.07 9.44 -1.52
CA LEU A 142 -4.53 9.37 -1.63
C LEU A 142 -5.03 7.95 -1.36
N ALA A 143 -4.41 6.94 -1.95
CA ALA A 143 -4.78 5.54 -1.71
C ALA A 143 -4.63 5.16 -0.23
N LEU A 144 -3.57 5.63 0.44
CA LEU A 144 -3.36 5.42 1.88
C LEU A 144 -4.48 6.06 2.72
N VAL A 145 -4.81 7.32 2.45
CA VAL A 145 -5.87 8.04 3.17
C VAL A 145 -7.23 7.38 2.93
N ASP A 146 -7.53 7.05 1.68
CA ASP A 146 -8.78 6.40 1.32
C ASP A 146 -8.92 5.03 2.00
N CYS A 147 -7.84 4.28 2.22
CA CYS A 147 -7.89 3.03 2.99
C CYS A 147 -8.42 3.24 4.42
N ALA A 148 -8.02 4.33 5.07
CA ALA A 148 -8.36 4.63 6.45
C ALA A 148 -9.76 5.26 6.61
N LEU A 149 -10.29 5.88 5.55
CA LEU A 149 -11.65 6.41 5.56
C LEU A 149 -12.67 5.25 5.55
N PRO A 150 -13.81 5.38 6.25
CA PRO A 150 -14.91 4.43 6.06
C PRO A 150 -15.35 4.46 4.60
N ALA A 151 -15.75 3.30 4.05
CA ALA A 151 -16.42 3.31 2.75
C ALA A 151 -17.63 4.23 2.89
N GLU A 152 -17.74 5.26 2.05
CA GLU A 152 -19.00 5.97 1.92
C GLU A 152 -20.02 4.91 1.53
N GLU A 153 -20.89 4.53 2.47
CA GLU A 153 -22.15 3.89 2.11
C GLU A 153 -22.72 4.80 1.04
N GLU A 154 -22.96 4.23 -0.15
CA GLU A 154 -23.66 4.87 -1.25
C GLU A 154 -24.72 5.76 -0.63
N ARG A 155 -24.57 7.09 -0.76
CA ARG A 155 -25.62 8.01 -0.35
C ARG A 155 -26.83 7.56 -1.14
N GLU A 156 -27.71 6.80 -0.48
CA GLU A 156 -28.97 6.35 -1.03
C GLU A 156 -29.58 7.56 -1.71
N SER A 157 -29.80 7.39 -3.00
CA SER A 157 -30.44 8.32 -3.90
C SER A 157 -31.58 9.08 -3.21
N HIS A 158 -31.28 10.29 -2.72
CA HIS A 158 -32.33 11.25 -2.43
C HIS A 158 -32.77 11.80 -3.79
N ALA A 159 -33.67 11.05 -4.45
CA ALA A 159 -34.46 11.61 -5.53
C ALA A 159 -35.10 12.91 -4.99
N PRO A 160 -35.03 14.05 -5.69
CA PRO A 160 -35.71 15.24 -5.23
C PRO A 160 -37.21 14.96 -5.29
N GLN A 161 -37.83 14.66 -4.15
CA GLN A 161 -39.26 14.76 -4.00
C GLN A 161 -39.60 16.23 -4.15
N TYR A 162 -40.01 16.61 -5.36
CA TYR A 162 -40.71 17.87 -5.58
C TYR A 162 -41.98 17.82 -4.75
N GLU A 163 -41.92 18.44 -3.58
CA GLU A 163 -43.07 18.65 -2.70
C GLU A 163 -44.05 19.54 -3.47
N SER A 164 -45.07 18.91 -4.05
CA SER A 164 -46.17 19.58 -4.73
C SER A 164 -46.93 20.42 -3.70
N ARG A 165 -46.56 21.70 -3.61
CA ARG A 165 -47.34 22.70 -2.88
C ARG A 165 -48.80 22.64 -3.37
N PRO A 166 -49.79 22.48 -2.48
CA PRO A 166 -51.17 22.63 -2.89
C PRO A 166 -51.42 24.09 -3.32
N PRO A 167 -52.31 24.32 -4.31
CA PRO A 167 -52.64 25.68 -4.74
C PRO A 167 -53.23 26.46 -3.56
N VAL A 168 -52.66 27.64 -3.30
CA VAL A 168 -53.19 28.59 -2.32
C VAL A 168 -54.59 28.99 -2.76
N GLU A 169 -55.58 28.60 -1.98
CA GLU A 169 -56.97 29.02 -2.11
C GLU A 169 -57.03 30.55 -1.97
N ALA A 170 -57.33 31.22 -3.08
CA ALA A 170 -57.44 32.67 -3.13
C ALA A 170 -58.62 33.12 -2.27
N ALA A 171 -58.32 33.70 -1.11
CA ALA A 171 -59.28 34.40 -0.28
C ALA A 171 -59.94 35.54 -1.09
N THR A 172 -61.25 35.46 -1.24
CA THR A 172 -62.11 36.55 -1.73
C THR A 172 -62.07 37.72 -0.74
N PRO A 173 -61.84 38.97 -1.19
CA PRO A 173 -61.90 40.13 -0.31
C PRO A 173 -63.36 40.52 -0.02
N PRO A 174 -63.67 41.07 1.18
CA PRO A 174 -64.99 41.61 1.47
C PRO A 174 -65.09 43.11 1.14
N ALA A 175 -66.34 43.52 0.87
CA ALA A 175 -66.92 44.85 0.61
C ALA A 175 -66.91 45.33 -0.85
#